data_AF-A0A1F3X6W7-F1
#
_entry.id   AF-A0A1F3X6W7-F1
#
_cell.length_a   1.000
_cell.length_b   1.000
_cell.length_c   1.000
_cell.angle_alpha   90.00
_cell.angle_beta   90.00
_cell.angle_gamma   90.00
#
_symmetry.space_group_name_H-M   'P 1'
#
loop_
_entity.id
_entity.type
_entity.pdbx_description
1 polymer ?
#
loop_
_entity_poly.entity_id
_entity_poly.type
_entity_poly.pdbx_seq_one_letter_code
_entity_poly.pdbx_strand_id
1 'polypeptide(L)'
;MQSLNLILPNQAGHPYRGPARRFGYLLRMTKERYKDDSLDIADAGEKVKALINEHLIDLGINPKIPPIELLADDFIANVQKHAQGDPEAKASEMEHAIRKHCTVHFDEDPAFYKRLSEKLEKLIQEHQNNWQALAEGYEQIRSEAMAGRTDAIEGLSKEATTFYDYVVQLAFGGDVVPPDSHAPLKKLMARIVDILQGTIDIIDFWKKPIEVKNLRGNIDTEILLANIPQLNAKHERIAVEIVKLAEKRHEELTK
;
A
#
# COMPACT_ATOMS: atom_id res chain seq x y z
N MET A 1 -18.86 16.48 20.31
CA MET A 1 -18.94 15.82 21.65
C MET A 1 -18.63 16.75 22.84
N GLN A 2 -18.33 18.04 22.62
CA GLN A 2 -17.98 18.98 23.71
C GLN A 2 -19.15 19.26 24.67
N SER A 3 -20.38 19.40 24.15
CA SER A 3 -21.58 19.60 24.99
C SER A 3 -21.87 18.40 25.89
N LEU A 4 -21.60 17.18 25.41
CA LEU A 4 -21.74 15.96 26.21
C LEU A 4 -20.74 15.93 27.38
N ASN A 5 -19.50 16.36 27.13
CA ASN A 5 -18.46 16.48 28.16
C ASN A 5 -18.87 17.41 29.33
N LEU A 6 -19.64 18.45 29.02
CA LEU A 6 -20.15 19.40 30.01
C LEU A 6 -21.24 18.78 30.91
N ILE A 7 -22.16 17.99 30.33
CA ILE A 7 -23.33 17.46 31.06
C ILE A 7 -23.09 16.11 31.73
N LEU A 8 -22.08 15.33 31.31
CA LEU A 8 -21.75 14.00 31.85
C LEU A 8 -21.57 13.89 33.38
N PRO A 9 -21.07 14.93 34.09
CA PRO A 9 -20.99 14.93 35.55
C PRO A 9 -22.36 15.02 36.25
N ASN A 10 -23.35 15.60 35.59
CA ASN A 10 -24.68 15.81 36.14
C ASN A 10 -25.58 14.60 35.87
N GLN A 11 -26.60 14.40 36.72
CA GLN A 11 -27.56 13.30 36.57
C GLN A 11 -28.27 13.31 35.20
N ALA A 12 -28.53 14.51 34.67
CA ALA A 12 -29.08 14.73 33.33
C ALA A 12 -28.20 14.17 32.19
N GLY A 13 -26.90 13.96 32.43
CA GLY A 13 -25.97 13.38 31.48
C GLY A 13 -25.93 11.85 31.48
N HIS A 14 -26.44 11.17 32.51
CA HIS A 14 -26.39 9.71 32.62
C HIS A 14 -27.04 8.95 31.46
N PRO A 15 -28.21 9.36 30.93
CA PRO A 15 -28.84 8.68 29.80
C PRO A 15 -27.95 8.61 28.56
N TYR A 16 -27.02 9.56 28.39
CA TYR A 16 -26.13 9.65 27.24
C TYR A 16 -24.86 8.81 27.36
N ARG A 17 -24.57 8.22 28.53
CA ARG A 17 -23.38 7.38 28.70
C ARG A 17 -23.41 6.13 27.83
N GLY A 18 -24.56 5.44 27.79
CA GLY A 18 -24.76 4.25 26.95
C GLY A 18 -24.58 4.56 25.45
N PRO A 19 -25.28 5.56 24.91
CA PRO A 19 -25.07 6.02 23.53
C PRO A 19 -23.62 6.42 23.22
N ALA A 20 -22.94 7.13 24.11
CA ALA A 20 -21.54 7.53 23.90
C ALA A 20 -20.60 6.32 23.79
N ARG A 21 -20.76 5.33 24.68
CA ARG A 21 -20.03 4.06 24.65
C ARG A 21 -20.26 3.32 23.34
N ARG A 22 -21.52 3.17 22.91
CA ARG A 22 -21.87 2.53 21.63
C ARG A 22 -21.27 3.26 20.43
N PHE A 23 -21.32 4.60 20.43
CA PHE A 23 -20.71 5.40 19.38
C PHE A 23 -19.19 5.15 19.30
N GLY A 24 -18.50 5.16 20.44
CA GLY A 24 -17.06 4.90 20.49
C GLY A 24 -16.70 3.50 19.97
N TYR A 25 -17.49 2.48 20.32
CA TYR A 25 -17.36 1.14 19.76
C TYR A 25 -17.56 1.12 18.25
N LEU A 26 -18.66 1.69 17.75
CA LEU A 26 -18.94 1.74 16.31
C LEU A 26 -17.83 2.45 15.54
N LEU A 27 -17.38 3.62 16.03
CA LEU A 27 -16.29 4.36 15.40
C LEU A 27 -15.01 3.52 15.34
N ARG A 28 -14.67 2.81 16.42
CA ARG A 28 -13.51 1.91 16.44
C ARG A 28 -13.66 0.77 15.43
N MET A 29 -14.82 0.12 15.37
CA MET A 29 -15.07 -0.95 14.40
C MET A 29 -15.07 -0.46 12.95
N THR A 30 -15.59 0.75 12.70
CA THR A 30 -15.49 1.41 11.40
C THR A 30 -14.03 1.68 11.04
N LYS A 31 -13.24 2.20 11.98
CA LYS A 31 -11.81 2.42 11.80
C LYS A 31 -11.07 1.13 11.43
N GLU A 32 -11.39 0.03 12.11
CA GLU A 32 -10.83 -1.29 11.79
C GLU A 32 -11.25 -1.78 10.41
N ARG A 33 -12.54 -1.74 10.08
CA ARG A 33 -13.05 -2.26 8.80
C ARG A 33 -12.49 -1.50 7.61
N TYR A 34 -12.58 -0.18 7.63
CA TYR A 34 -12.22 0.67 6.50
C TYR A 34 -10.75 1.06 6.48
N LYS A 35 -10.00 0.71 7.53
CA LYS A 35 -8.60 1.08 7.75
C LYS A 35 -8.35 2.59 7.61
N ASP A 36 -9.36 3.38 7.98
CA ASP A 36 -9.37 4.83 7.84
C ASP A 36 -8.82 5.51 9.11
N ASP A 37 -7.57 5.94 9.05
CA ASP A 37 -6.90 6.55 10.19
C ASP A 37 -7.44 7.95 10.54
N SER A 38 -8.21 8.59 9.65
CA SER A 38 -8.86 9.89 9.90
C SER A 38 -10.03 9.81 10.88
N LEU A 39 -10.56 8.61 11.12
CA LEU A 39 -11.63 8.39 12.09
C LEU A 39 -11.05 8.38 13.51
N ASP A 40 -11.34 9.43 14.27
CA ASP A 40 -10.94 9.54 15.67
C ASP A 40 -11.96 10.30 16.54
N ILE A 41 -11.64 10.39 17.83
CA ILE A 41 -12.40 11.17 18.83
C ILE A 41 -11.57 12.33 19.40
N ALA A 42 -10.60 12.86 18.65
CA ALA A 42 -9.71 13.92 19.10
C ALA A 42 -10.50 15.15 19.60
N ASP A 43 -11.58 15.49 18.90
CA ASP A 43 -12.48 16.61 19.21
C ASP A 43 -13.46 16.32 20.36
N ALA A 44 -13.43 15.12 20.94
CA ALA A 44 -14.21 14.79 22.12
C ALA A 44 -13.59 15.38 23.39
N GLY A 45 -14.44 15.82 24.32
CA GLY A 45 -13.95 16.26 25.62
C GLY A 45 -13.42 15.08 26.45
N GLU A 46 -12.46 15.34 27.33
CA GLU A 46 -11.71 14.32 28.07
C GLU A 46 -12.57 13.31 28.84
N LYS A 47 -13.71 13.72 29.41
CA LYS A 47 -14.61 12.80 30.12
C LYS A 47 -15.31 11.82 29.17
N VAL A 48 -15.65 12.30 27.96
CA VAL A 48 -16.25 11.46 26.92
C VAL A 48 -15.21 10.48 26.38
N LYS A 49 -13.98 10.95 26.14
CA LYS A 49 -12.85 10.08 25.76
C LYS A 49 -12.59 9.00 26.79
N ALA A 50 -12.49 9.36 28.07
CA ALA A 50 -12.29 8.42 29.16
C ALA A 50 -13.41 7.36 29.23
N LEU A 51 -14.68 7.79 29.14
CA LEU A 51 -15.84 6.90 29.14
C LEU A 51 -15.84 5.90 27.98
N ILE A 52 -15.44 6.34 26.79
CA ILE A 52 -15.33 5.49 25.60
C ILE A 52 -14.15 4.53 25.75
N ASN A 53 -12.98 5.04 26.14
CA ASN A 53 -11.76 4.24 26.26
C ASN A 53 -11.90 3.15 27.33
N GLU A 54 -12.47 3.47 28.49
CA GLU A 54 -12.81 2.49 29.54
C GLU A 54 -13.67 1.36 28.95
N HIS A 55 -14.74 1.72 28.24
CA HIS A 55 -15.62 0.73 27.63
C HIS A 55 -14.94 -0.12 26.56
N LEU A 56 -14.09 0.46 25.72
CA LEU A 56 -13.33 -0.30 24.73
C LEU A 56 -12.37 -1.29 25.39
N ILE A 57 -11.67 -0.86 26.45
CA ILE A 57 -10.77 -1.71 27.22
C ILE A 57 -11.55 -2.87 27.88
N ASP A 58 -12.73 -2.62 28.42
CA ASP A 58 -13.62 -3.67 28.97
C ASP A 58 -14.01 -4.73 27.92
N LEU A 59 -14.10 -4.32 26.65
CA LEU A 59 -14.35 -5.21 25.51
C LEU A 59 -13.06 -5.89 24.99
N GLY A 60 -11.92 -5.64 25.63
CA GLY A 60 -10.61 -6.14 25.21
C GLY A 60 -10.04 -5.42 23.99
N ILE A 61 -10.54 -4.22 23.67
CA ILE A 61 -10.10 -3.41 22.54
C ILE A 61 -9.23 -2.27 23.08
N ASN A 62 -7.97 -2.22 22.67
CA ASN A 62 -7.07 -1.13 23.06
C ASN A 62 -7.17 0.02 22.04
N PRO A 63 -7.77 1.17 22.37
CA PRO A 63 -7.98 2.28 21.43
C PRO A 63 -6.69 2.94 20.98
N LYS A 64 -5.56 2.72 21.67
CA LYS A 64 -4.26 3.27 21.30
C LYS A 64 -3.55 2.48 20.21
N ILE A 65 -3.96 1.24 19.97
CA ILE A 65 -3.35 0.40 18.93
C ILE A 65 -4.01 0.78 17.59
N PRO A 66 -3.22 1.06 16.54
CA PRO A 66 -3.77 1.33 15.21
C PRO A 66 -4.55 0.11 14.68
N PRO A 67 -5.34 0.28 13.61
CA PRO A 67 -5.96 -0.85 12.94
C PRO A 67 -4.95 -1.92 12.55
N ILE A 68 -5.40 -3.17 12.57
CA ILE A 68 -4.51 -4.30 12.24
C ILE A 68 -4.23 -4.28 10.73
N GLU A 69 -2.94 -4.30 10.40
CA GLU A 69 -2.43 -4.25 9.03
C GLU A 69 -2.57 -5.60 8.30
N LEU A 70 -2.69 -5.57 6.97
CA LEU A 70 -2.99 -6.73 6.14
C LEU A 70 -2.03 -7.92 6.39
N LEU A 71 -0.73 -7.63 6.54
CA LEU A 71 0.32 -8.64 6.64
C LEU A 71 0.57 -9.10 8.08
N ALA A 72 -0.15 -8.59 9.07
CA ALA A 72 -0.01 -9.03 10.46
C ALA A 72 -0.40 -10.53 10.59
N ASP A 73 0.33 -11.26 11.43
CA ASP A 73 0.12 -12.70 11.65
C ASP A 73 -1.29 -13.00 12.16
N ASP A 74 -1.83 -12.11 12.99
CA ASP A 74 -3.15 -12.22 13.59
C ASP A 74 -4.27 -11.55 12.77
N PHE A 75 -3.97 -10.99 11.59
CA PHE A 75 -4.94 -10.28 10.76
C PHE A 75 -6.20 -11.11 10.49
N ILE A 76 -6.04 -12.33 9.97
CA ILE A 76 -7.18 -13.20 9.61
C ILE A 76 -8.02 -13.55 10.85
N ALA A 77 -7.39 -13.85 11.98
CA ALA A 77 -8.09 -14.16 13.22
C ALA A 77 -8.93 -12.97 13.71
N ASN A 78 -8.41 -11.75 13.58
CA ASN A 78 -9.13 -10.54 13.95
C ASN A 78 -10.28 -10.21 12.99
N VAL A 79 -10.06 -10.33 11.68
CA VAL A 79 -11.15 -10.17 10.69
C VAL A 79 -12.28 -11.17 10.97
N GLN A 80 -11.96 -12.44 11.25
CA GLN A 80 -12.96 -13.45 11.62
C GLN A 80 -13.73 -13.05 12.90
N LYS A 81 -13.02 -12.55 13.91
CA LYS A 81 -13.62 -12.03 15.15
C LYS A 81 -14.53 -10.82 14.89
N HIS A 82 -14.14 -9.89 14.03
CA HIS A 82 -14.95 -8.71 13.70
C HIS A 82 -16.18 -9.08 12.86
N ALA A 83 -16.02 -10.03 11.93
CA ALA A 83 -17.06 -10.47 11.03
C ALA A 83 -18.19 -11.23 11.74
N GLN A 84 -17.93 -11.90 12.87
CA GLN A 84 -18.94 -12.65 13.61
C GLN A 84 -19.69 -13.68 12.73
N GLY A 85 -19.00 -14.27 11.76
CA GLY A 85 -19.58 -15.24 10.82
C GLY A 85 -20.30 -14.62 9.61
N ASP A 86 -20.35 -13.29 9.47
CA ASP A 86 -20.86 -12.60 8.30
C ASP A 86 -19.79 -12.55 7.17
N PRO A 87 -20.00 -13.24 6.04
CA PRO A 87 -19.05 -13.23 4.93
C PRO A 87 -18.86 -11.84 4.31
N GLU A 88 -19.89 -10.99 4.29
CA GLU A 88 -19.82 -9.63 3.75
C GLU A 88 -18.91 -8.76 4.61
N ALA A 89 -19.07 -8.84 5.93
CA ALA A 89 -18.19 -8.15 6.88
C ALA A 89 -16.72 -8.58 6.71
N LYS A 90 -16.47 -9.89 6.57
CA LYS A 90 -15.12 -10.44 6.33
C LYS A 90 -14.54 -9.90 5.01
N ALA A 91 -15.26 -10.04 3.91
CA ALA A 91 -14.81 -9.59 2.59
C ALA A 91 -14.54 -8.07 2.58
N SER A 92 -15.43 -7.28 3.19
CA SER A 92 -15.31 -5.82 3.25
C SER A 92 -14.05 -5.36 3.99
N GLU A 93 -13.74 -5.92 5.16
CA GLU A 93 -12.52 -5.55 5.90
C GLU A 93 -11.25 -6.00 5.17
N MET A 94 -11.27 -7.19 4.57
CA MET A 94 -10.15 -7.68 3.76
C MET A 94 -9.89 -6.80 2.54
N GLU A 95 -10.94 -6.38 1.82
CA GLU A 95 -10.82 -5.50 0.67
C GLU A 95 -10.14 -4.18 1.04
N HIS A 96 -10.61 -3.51 2.11
CA HIS A 96 -10.03 -2.24 2.54
C HIS A 96 -8.58 -2.39 3.01
N ALA A 97 -8.26 -3.50 3.70
CA ALA A 97 -6.88 -3.81 4.08
C ALA A 97 -5.98 -3.99 2.85
N ILE A 98 -6.43 -4.71 1.82
CA ILE A 98 -5.69 -4.89 0.57
C ILE A 98 -5.52 -3.55 -0.15
N ARG A 99 -6.58 -2.74 -0.28
CA ARG A 99 -6.53 -1.42 -0.93
C ARG A 99 -5.57 -0.47 -0.22
N LYS A 100 -5.66 -0.38 1.12
CA LYS A 100 -4.74 0.44 1.93
C LYS A 100 -3.31 -0.02 1.72
N HIS A 101 -3.05 -1.32 1.84
CA HIS A 101 -1.71 -1.88 1.68
C HIS A 101 -1.12 -1.58 0.29
N CYS A 102 -1.89 -1.82 -0.78
CA CYS A 102 -1.46 -1.51 -2.14
C CYS A 102 -1.19 -0.02 -2.36
N THR A 103 -1.95 0.86 -1.71
CA THR A 103 -1.79 2.32 -1.82
C THR A 103 -0.56 2.82 -1.07
N VAL A 104 -0.36 2.35 0.17
CA VAL A 104 0.76 2.76 1.04
C VAL A 104 2.10 2.32 0.46
N HIS A 105 2.17 1.08 -0.06
CA HIS A 105 3.41 0.50 -0.58
C HIS A 105 3.56 0.67 -2.09
N PHE A 106 2.64 1.38 -2.77
CA PHE A 106 2.65 1.52 -4.23
C PHE A 106 4.00 2.00 -4.75
N ASP A 107 4.59 3.02 -4.10
CA ASP A 107 5.84 3.63 -4.53
C ASP A 107 7.07 2.72 -4.33
N GLU A 108 6.95 1.62 -3.59
CA GLU A 108 8.05 0.67 -3.33
C GLU A 108 8.22 -0.34 -4.48
N ASP A 109 7.12 -0.81 -5.08
CA ASP A 109 7.11 -1.60 -6.32
C ASP A 109 5.79 -1.34 -7.07
N PRO A 110 5.72 -0.25 -7.87
CA PRO A 110 4.48 0.15 -8.53
C PRO A 110 3.92 -0.89 -9.48
N ALA A 111 4.78 -1.75 -10.04
CA ALA A 111 4.34 -2.80 -10.95
C ALA A 111 3.68 -3.97 -10.21
N PHE A 112 4.30 -4.40 -9.11
CA PHE A 112 3.74 -5.44 -8.26
C PHE A 112 2.40 -5.00 -7.67
N TYR A 113 2.33 -3.87 -6.99
CA TYR A 113 1.11 -3.42 -6.32
C TYR A 113 -0.01 -3.04 -7.28
N LYS A 114 0.31 -2.58 -8.50
CA LYS A 114 -0.71 -2.42 -9.55
C LYS A 114 -1.31 -3.76 -9.95
N ARG A 115 -0.50 -4.80 -10.17
CA ARG A 115 -1.00 -6.15 -10.48
C ARG A 115 -1.89 -6.70 -9.36
N LEU A 116 -1.52 -6.51 -8.09
CA LEU A 116 -2.37 -6.90 -6.97
C LEU A 116 -3.70 -6.15 -6.96
N SER A 117 -3.66 -4.84 -7.21
CA SER A 117 -4.87 -4.01 -7.29
C SER A 117 -5.77 -4.45 -8.44
N GLU A 118 -5.21 -4.76 -9.61
CA GLU A 118 -5.97 -5.27 -10.75
C GLU A 118 -6.57 -6.65 -10.48
N LYS A 119 -5.85 -7.54 -9.78
CA LYS A 119 -6.40 -8.85 -9.33
C LYS A 119 -7.57 -8.66 -8.38
N LEU A 120 -7.45 -7.72 -7.44
CA LEU A 120 -8.53 -7.37 -6.52
C LEU A 120 -9.78 -6.90 -7.29
N GLU A 121 -9.61 -5.95 -8.22
CA GLU A 121 -10.73 -5.44 -9.02
C GLU A 121 -11.38 -6.52 -9.90
N LYS A 122 -10.57 -7.42 -10.48
CA LYS A 122 -11.08 -8.56 -11.24
C LYS A 122 -11.93 -9.50 -10.38
N LEU A 123 -11.45 -9.86 -9.17
CA LEU A 123 -12.22 -10.68 -8.24
C LEU A 123 -13.56 -10.02 -7.87
N ILE A 124 -13.56 -8.71 -7.59
CA ILE A 124 -14.78 -7.95 -7.29
C ILE A 124 -15.77 -8.01 -8.46
N GLN A 125 -15.28 -7.88 -9.69
CA GLN A 125 -16.10 -7.94 -10.90
C GLN A 125 -16.65 -9.34 -11.17
N GLU A 126 -15.85 -10.39 -10.96
CA GLU A 126 -16.22 -11.78 -11.21
C GLU A 126 -17.20 -12.34 -10.17
N HIS A 127 -17.07 -11.92 -8.91
CA HIS A 127 -17.82 -12.48 -7.78
C HIS A 127 -18.75 -11.46 -7.12
N GLN A 128 -19.40 -10.61 -7.92
CA GLN A 128 -20.40 -9.66 -7.42
C GLN A 128 -21.47 -10.38 -6.57
N ASN A 129 -21.61 -9.94 -5.32
CA ASN A 129 -22.52 -10.51 -4.31
C ASN A 129 -22.19 -11.94 -3.82
N ASN A 130 -21.05 -12.52 -4.20
CA ASN A 130 -20.56 -13.76 -3.62
C ASN A 130 -19.43 -13.48 -2.61
N TRP A 131 -19.81 -12.98 -1.44
CA TRP A 131 -18.90 -12.57 -0.37
C TRP A 131 -17.99 -13.69 0.14
N GLN A 132 -18.48 -14.93 0.12
CA GLN A 132 -17.69 -16.09 0.51
C GLN A 132 -16.52 -16.32 -0.47
N ALA A 133 -16.82 -16.33 -1.78
CA ALA A 133 -15.79 -16.46 -2.82
C ALA A 133 -14.81 -15.27 -2.81
N LEU A 134 -15.31 -14.06 -2.58
CA LEU A 134 -14.46 -12.87 -2.44
C LEU A 134 -13.50 -13.00 -1.26
N ALA A 135 -13.99 -13.38 -0.08
CA ALA A 135 -13.14 -13.57 1.09
C ALA A 135 -12.04 -14.63 0.86
N GLU A 136 -12.37 -15.74 0.20
CA GLU A 136 -11.40 -16.79 -0.17
C GLU A 136 -10.37 -16.28 -1.19
N GLY A 137 -10.80 -15.56 -2.22
CA GLY A 137 -9.90 -14.95 -3.20
C GLY A 137 -8.98 -13.88 -2.59
N TYR A 138 -9.48 -13.11 -1.62
CA TYR A 138 -8.69 -12.11 -0.90
C TYR A 138 -7.61 -12.74 -0.01
N GLU A 139 -7.83 -13.94 0.53
CA GLU A 139 -6.78 -14.68 1.26
C GLU A 139 -5.63 -15.10 0.33
N GLN A 140 -5.93 -15.40 -0.94
CA GLN A 140 -4.91 -15.67 -1.95
C GLN A 140 -4.12 -14.40 -2.28
N ILE A 141 -4.79 -13.26 -2.49
CA ILE A 141 -4.11 -11.97 -2.71
C ILE A 141 -3.23 -11.61 -1.50
N ARG A 142 -3.71 -11.81 -0.27
CA ARG A 142 -2.89 -11.60 0.94
C ARG A 142 -1.65 -12.49 0.92
N SER A 143 -1.79 -13.75 0.55
CA SER A 143 -0.67 -14.69 0.48
C SER A 143 0.38 -14.26 -0.54
N GLU A 144 -0.06 -13.75 -1.70
CA GLU A 144 0.83 -13.14 -2.69
C GLU A 144 1.52 -11.89 -2.14
N ALA A 145 0.78 -11.00 -1.45
CA ALA A 145 1.35 -9.80 -0.84
C ALA A 145 2.39 -10.14 0.24
N MET A 146 2.17 -11.18 1.05
CA MET A 146 3.12 -11.66 2.05
C MET A 146 4.38 -12.27 1.43
N ALA A 147 4.23 -13.07 0.36
CA ALA A 147 5.36 -13.60 -0.37
C ALA A 147 6.18 -12.48 -1.05
N GLY A 148 5.50 -11.39 -1.41
CA GLY A 148 6.07 -10.27 -2.12
C GLY A 148 6.53 -10.68 -3.52
N ARG A 149 7.46 -9.90 -4.06
CA ARG A 149 8.06 -10.20 -5.36
C ARG A 149 8.92 -11.46 -5.29
N THR A 150 8.43 -12.53 -5.91
CA THR A 150 9.13 -13.82 -6.05
C THR A 150 9.73 -14.02 -7.44
N ASP A 151 9.21 -13.31 -8.46
CA ASP A 151 9.66 -13.43 -9.84
C ASP A 151 10.94 -12.60 -10.07
N ALA A 152 12.08 -13.27 -10.15
CA ALA A 152 13.28 -12.74 -10.81
C ALA A 152 13.23 -13.15 -12.29
N ILE A 153 13.33 -12.17 -13.19
CA ILE A 153 13.41 -12.45 -14.62
C ILE A 153 14.77 -13.09 -14.87
N GLU A 154 14.80 -14.21 -15.60
CA GLU A 154 16.05 -14.89 -15.92
C GLU A 154 17.07 -13.91 -16.52
N GLY A 155 18.23 -13.82 -15.87
CA GLY A 155 19.32 -12.91 -16.24
C GLY A 155 19.28 -11.52 -15.59
N LEU A 156 18.33 -11.22 -14.71
CA LEU A 156 18.26 -9.96 -13.95
C LEU A 156 18.33 -10.20 -12.43
N SER A 157 18.87 -9.23 -11.71
CA SER A 157 18.75 -9.16 -10.25
C SER A 157 17.29 -8.86 -9.85
N LYS A 158 16.97 -9.03 -8.57
CA LYS A 158 15.63 -8.69 -8.03
C LYS A 158 15.31 -7.23 -8.27
N GLU A 159 16.27 -6.34 -8.04
CA GLU A 159 16.17 -4.90 -8.20
C GLU A 159 15.94 -4.57 -9.67
N ALA A 160 16.80 -5.08 -10.57
CA ALA A 160 16.66 -4.85 -12.01
C ALA A 160 15.34 -5.38 -12.55
N THR A 161 14.81 -6.46 -11.97
CA THR A 161 13.50 -7.01 -12.32
C THR A 161 12.35 -6.08 -11.88
N THR A 162 12.42 -5.47 -10.70
CA THR A 162 11.45 -4.44 -10.26
C THR A 162 11.44 -3.22 -11.20
N PHE A 163 12.61 -2.68 -11.54
CA PHE A 163 12.70 -1.58 -12.51
C PHE A 163 12.22 -2.00 -13.90
N TYR A 164 12.57 -3.20 -14.36
CA TYR A 164 12.12 -3.73 -15.65
C TYR A 164 10.60 -3.74 -15.75
N ASP A 165 9.91 -4.36 -14.79
CA ASP A 165 8.45 -4.47 -14.83
C ASP A 165 7.77 -3.10 -14.78
N TYR A 166 8.33 -2.17 -14.01
CA TYR A 166 7.80 -0.82 -13.93
C TYR A 166 7.99 -0.05 -15.24
N VAL A 167 9.16 -0.15 -15.87
CA VAL A 167 9.40 0.45 -17.18
C VAL A 167 8.51 -0.16 -18.25
N VAL A 168 8.31 -1.49 -18.24
CA VAL A 168 7.37 -2.15 -19.13
C VAL A 168 5.96 -1.57 -18.96
N GLN A 169 5.51 -1.43 -17.72
CA GLN A 169 4.20 -0.86 -17.43
C GLN A 169 4.06 0.59 -17.93
N LEU A 170 5.09 1.43 -17.79
CA LEU A 170 5.07 2.82 -18.24
C LEU A 170 5.12 2.94 -19.77
N ALA A 171 6.00 2.16 -20.41
CA ALA A 171 6.23 2.23 -21.85
C ALA A 171 5.09 1.57 -22.63
N PHE A 172 4.70 0.35 -22.24
CA PHE A 172 3.76 -0.50 -22.98
C PHE A 172 2.34 -0.50 -22.38
N GLY A 173 2.12 0.11 -21.21
CA GLY A 173 0.75 0.25 -20.67
C GLY A 173 0.08 -1.06 -20.26
N GLY A 174 0.83 -2.18 -20.20
CA GLY A 174 0.28 -3.52 -20.00
C GLY A 174 0.19 -4.35 -21.29
N ASP A 175 0.57 -3.80 -22.44
CA ASP A 175 0.68 -4.55 -23.69
C ASP A 175 1.87 -5.51 -23.66
N VAL A 176 1.78 -6.56 -24.49
CA VAL A 176 2.85 -7.55 -24.66
C VAL A 176 4.09 -6.87 -25.22
N VAL A 177 5.21 -7.00 -24.50
CA VAL A 177 6.51 -6.51 -24.98
C VAL A 177 6.90 -7.29 -26.24
N PRO A 178 7.29 -6.61 -27.33
CA PRO A 178 7.75 -7.30 -28.53
C PRO A 178 8.96 -8.20 -28.23
N PRO A 179 9.03 -9.44 -28.77
CA PRO A 179 10.15 -10.37 -28.59
C PRO A 179 11.53 -9.71 -28.75
N ASP A 180 11.67 -8.87 -29.78
CA ASP A 180 12.92 -8.18 -30.13
C ASP A 180 13.34 -7.14 -29.08
N SER A 181 12.40 -6.61 -28.30
CA SER A 181 12.65 -5.60 -27.26
C SER A 181 13.07 -6.20 -25.92
N HIS A 182 12.86 -7.50 -25.68
CA HIS A 182 13.16 -8.12 -24.39
C HIS A 182 14.66 -8.08 -24.04
N ALA A 183 15.53 -8.56 -24.93
CA ALA A 183 16.96 -8.63 -24.65
C ALA A 183 17.61 -7.23 -24.49
N PRO A 184 17.33 -6.24 -25.37
CA PRO A 184 17.78 -4.86 -25.17
C PRO A 184 17.28 -4.25 -23.86
N LEU A 185 16.01 -4.47 -23.51
CA LEU A 185 15.42 -3.93 -22.29
C LEU A 185 16.04 -4.53 -21.03
N LYS A 186 16.27 -5.85 -20.99
CA LYS A 186 16.99 -6.50 -19.88
C LYS A 186 18.37 -5.87 -19.69
N LYS A 187 19.14 -5.72 -20.78
CA LYS A 187 20.47 -5.11 -20.74
C LYS A 187 20.43 -3.66 -20.26
N LEU A 188 19.45 -2.89 -20.71
CA LEU A 188 19.23 -1.51 -20.26
C LEU A 188 18.94 -1.45 -18.76
N MET A 189 18.04 -2.31 -18.25
CA MET A 189 17.67 -2.30 -16.83
C MET A 189 18.82 -2.71 -15.93
N ALA A 190 19.59 -3.74 -16.31
CA ALA A 190 20.81 -4.11 -15.58
C ALA A 190 21.78 -2.92 -15.50
N ARG A 191 22.04 -2.26 -16.63
CA ARG A 191 22.93 -1.09 -16.69
C ARG A 191 22.41 0.10 -15.87
N ILE A 192 21.11 0.36 -15.88
CA ILE A 192 20.51 1.43 -15.08
C ILE A 192 20.67 1.13 -13.59
N VAL A 193 20.44 -0.11 -13.16
CA VAL A 193 20.67 -0.49 -11.76
C VAL A 193 22.13 -0.31 -11.38
N ASP A 194 23.09 -0.73 -12.22
CA ASP A 194 24.52 -0.50 -11.96
C ASP A 194 24.85 0.99 -11.79
N ILE A 195 24.26 1.85 -12.65
CA ILE A 195 24.42 3.31 -12.56
C ILE A 195 23.82 3.83 -11.25
N LEU A 196 22.62 3.37 -10.88
CA LEU A 196 21.97 3.77 -9.63
C LEU A 196 22.86 3.41 -8.44
N GLN A 197 23.24 2.14 -8.31
CA GLN A 197 24.05 1.64 -7.20
C GLN A 197 25.41 2.36 -7.10
N GLY A 198 26.07 2.61 -8.24
CA GLY A 198 27.34 3.33 -8.27
C GLY A 198 27.24 4.83 -7.99
N THR A 199 26.04 5.42 -8.07
CA THR A 199 25.86 6.88 -7.93
C THR A 199 25.20 7.29 -6.61
N ILE A 200 24.21 6.52 -6.14
CA ILE A 200 23.38 6.92 -4.99
C ILE A 200 24.02 6.61 -3.63
N ASP A 201 25.10 5.83 -3.59
CA ASP A 201 25.84 5.47 -2.36
C ASP A 201 26.60 6.67 -1.73
N ILE A 202 26.44 7.86 -2.29
CA ILE A 202 26.99 9.09 -1.74
C ILE A 202 26.11 9.59 -0.58
N ILE A 203 26.74 9.99 0.52
CA ILE A 203 26.05 10.59 1.67
C ILE A 203 25.18 11.79 1.24
N ASP A 204 23.93 11.78 1.70
CA ASP A 204 22.91 12.79 1.41
C ASP A 204 22.67 13.02 -0.10
N PHE A 205 22.87 11.99 -0.94
CA PHE A 205 22.70 12.09 -2.40
C PHE A 205 21.38 12.77 -2.81
N TRP A 206 20.25 12.32 -2.24
CA TRP A 206 18.92 12.83 -2.58
C TRP A 206 18.71 14.31 -2.21
N LYS A 207 19.52 14.88 -1.31
CA LYS A 207 19.48 16.31 -0.97
C LYS A 207 20.30 17.17 -1.92
N LYS A 208 20.98 16.59 -2.92
CA LYS A 208 21.83 17.28 -3.89
C LYS A 208 21.10 17.38 -5.24
N PRO A 209 20.35 18.47 -5.51
CA PRO A 209 19.50 18.57 -6.69
C PRO A 209 20.27 18.52 -8.02
N ILE A 210 21.52 18.98 -8.03
CA ILE A 210 22.40 18.91 -9.21
C ILE A 210 22.76 17.46 -9.51
N GLU A 211 23.12 16.66 -8.50
CA GLU A 211 23.49 15.26 -8.66
C GLU A 211 22.29 14.41 -9.10
N VAL A 212 21.12 14.62 -8.48
CA VAL A 212 19.87 13.96 -8.89
C VAL A 212 19.50 14.32 -10.33
N LYS A 213 19.70 15.58 -10.75
CA LYS A 213 19.46 16.01 -12.13
C LYS A 213 20.44 15.35 -13.11
N ASN A 214 21.72 15.22 -12.74
CA ASN A 214 22.73 14.56 -13.56
C ASN A 214 22.44 13.07 -13.71
N LEU A 215 22.09 12.38 -12.62
CA LEU A 215 21.67 10.97 -12.63
C LEU A 215 20.48 10.77 -13.58
N ARG A 216 19.46 11.63 -13.48
CA ARG A 216 18.30 11.58 -14.39
C ARG A 216 18.71 11.75 -15.84
N GLY A 217 19.59 12.71 -16.16
CA GLY A 217 20.09 12.93 -17.51
C GLY A 217 20.89 11.75 -18.06
N ASN A 218 21.67 11.08 -17.20
CA ASN A 218 22.39 9.86 -17.57
C ASN A 218 21.42 8.73 -17.89
N ILE A 219 20.43 8.48 -17.03
CA ILE A 219 19.39 7.46 -17.26
C ILE A 219 18.61 7.75 -18.55
N ASP A 220 18.25 9.02 -18.78
CA ASP A 220 17.56 9.43 -20.00
C ASP A 220 18.38 9.12 -21.26
N THR A 221 19.67 9.42 -21.23
CA THR A 221 20.60 9.09 -22.32
C THR A 221 20.67 7.58 -22.56
N GLU A 222 20.77 6.78 -21.50
CA GLU A 222 20.77 5.32 -21.61
C GLU A 222 19.49 4.76 -22.23
N ILE A 223 18.34 5.32 -21.87
CA ILE A 223 17.05 4.95 -22.46
C ILE A 223 17.04 5.21 -23.97
N LEU A 224 17.49 6.40 -24.40
CA LEU A 224 17.54 6.77 -25.82
C LEU A 224 18.51 5.88 -26.61
N LEU A 225 19.66 5.51 -26.02
CA LEU A 225 20.66 4.64 -26.62
C LEU A 225 20.17 3.20 -26.81
N ALA A 226 19.22 2.74 -26.00
CA ALA A 226 18.62 1.41 -26.17
C ALA A 226 17.82 1.28 -27.47
N ASN A 227 17.45 2.41 -28.09
CA ASN A 227 16.75 2.49 -29.38
C ASN A 227 15.45 1.66 -29.44
N ILE A 228 14.72 1.62 -28.32
CA ILE A 228 13.41 0.97 -28.25
C ILE A 228 12.33 2.05 -28.48
N PRO A 229 11.54 1.98 -29.57
CA PRO A 229 10.63 3.07 -29.96
C PRO A 229 9.66 3.49 -28.85
N GLN A 230 9.10 2.54 -28.10
CA GLN A 230 8.13 2.79 -27.03
C GLN A 230 8.77 3.50 -25.83
N LEU A 231 10.04 3.21 -25.54
CA LEU A 231 10.79 3.89 -24.49
C LEU A 231 11.19 5.29 -24.95
N ASN A 232 11.68 5.43 -26.18
CA ASN A 232 12.06 6.71 -26.78
C ASN A 232 10.87 7.67 -26.85
N ALA A 233 9.65 7.19 -27.04
CA ALA A 233 8.45 8.04 -27.04
C ALA A 233 8.12 8.64 -25.65
N LYS A 234 8.63 8.05 -24.57
CA LYS A 234 8.28 8.40 -23.17
C LYS A 234 9.53 8.58 -22.28
N HIS A 235 10.70 8.81 -22.87
CA HIS A 235 11.99 8.73 -22.20
C HIS A 235 12.09 9.65 -20.96
N GLU A 236 11.71 10.93 -21.09
CA GLU A 236 11.77 11.89 -19.98
C GLU A 236 10.94 11.42 -18.77
N ARG A 237 9.73 10.93 -19.04
CA ARG A 237 8.83 10.42 -17.99
C ARG A 237 9.42 9.17 -17.35
N ILE A 238 9.92 8.24 -18.15
CA ILE A 238 10.52 7.00 -17.64
C ILE A 238 11.74 7.31 -16.77
N ALA A 239 12.62 8.22 -17.19
CA ALA A 239 13.77 8.64 -16.41
C ALA A 239 13.37 9.27 -15.06
N VAL A 240 12.34 10.13 -15.04
CA VAL A 240 11.80 10.70 -13.79
C VAL A 240 11.27 9.61 -12.86
N GLU A 241 10.47 8.70 -13.38
CA GLU A 241 9.85 7.64 -12.56
C GLU A 241 10.88 6.61 -12.05
N ILE A 242 11.92 6.29 -12.84
CA ILE A 242 13.05 5.47 -12.38
C ILE A 242 13.77 6.14 -11.20
N VAL A 243 14.07 7.43 -11.29
CA VAL A 243 14.76 8.16 -10.21
C VAL A 243 13.90 8.22 -8.94
N LYS A 244 12.59 8.45 -9.07
CA LYS A 244 11.66 8.41 -7.92
C LYS A 244 11.63 7.03 -7.26
N LEU A 245 11.54 5.96 -8.07
CA LEU A 245 11.55 4.60 -7.55
C LEU A 245 12.88 4.28 -6.87
N ALA A 246 14.01 4.75 -7.42
CA ALA A 246 15.32 4.58 -6.80
C ALA A 246 15.45 5.32 -5.46
N GLU A 247 14.84 6.49 -5.30
CA GLU A 247 14.79 7.21 -4.02
C GLU A 247 14.05 6.41 -2.94
N LYS A 248 12.90 5.83 -3.30
CA LYS A 248 12.08 5.01 -2.41
C LYS A 248 12.75 3.68 -2.05
N ARG A 249 13.55 3.15 -2.96
CA ARG A 249 14.28 1.89 -2.81
C ARG A 249 15.77 2.07 -2.50
N HIS A 250 16.14 3.20 -1.90
CA HIS A 250 17.54 3.52 -1.66
C HIS A 250 18.24 2.43 -0.83
N GLU A 251 17.61 1.98 0.25
CA GLU A 251 18.18 0.94 1.11
C GLU A 251 18.33 -0.41 0.41
N GLU A 252 17.40 -0.80 -0.48
CA GLU A 252 17.52 -2.04 -1.24
C GLU A 252 18.60 -1.96 -2.32
N LEU A 253 18.86 -0.77 -2.85
CA LEU A 253 19.87 -0.56 -3.88
C LEU A 253 21.30 -0.47 -3.32
N THR A 254 21.47 -0.02 -2.07
CA THR A 254 22.79 0.14 -1.42
C THR A 254 23.17 -1.01 -0.48
N LYS A 255 22.31 -2.03 -0.34
CA LYS A 255 22.61 -3.30 0.35
C LYS A 255 23.46 -4.23 -0.52
#